data_AF-A0AAN4RKI4-F1
#
_entry.id   AF-A0AAN4RKI4-F1
#
_cell.length_a   1.000
_cell.length_b   1.000
_cell.length_c   1.000
_cell.angle_alpha   90.00
_cell.angle_beta   90.00
_cell.angle_gamma   90.00
#
_symmetry.space_group_name_H-M   'P 1'
#
loop_
_entity.id
_entity.type
_entity.pdbx_description
1 polymer ?
#
loop_
_entity_poly.entity_id
_entity_poly.type
_entity_poly.pdbx_seq_one_letter_code
_entity_poly.pdbx_strand_id
1 'polypeptide(L)'
;MIEEQQQKFNLRKIISSKFTDFKKKTKSGFTLIEMMIVLLIISILVLLFIPNLSKQKDTVSDQGDEAIVKVVETQIEIYEINNNKKITDSALKDLVTSEQYKVYKKYNN
;
A
#
# COMPACT_ATOMS: atom_id res chain seq x y z
N MET A 1 60.75 -2.63 -45.34
CA MET A 1 59.53 -2.19 -46.05
C MET A 1 58.24 -2.57 -45.31
N ILE A 2 58.10 -3.79 -44.77
CA ILE A 2 56.89 -4.23 -44.04
C ILE A 2 56.81 -3.62 -42.63
N GLU A 3 57.93 -3.51 -41.92
CA GLU A 3 57.97 -2.98 -40.54
C GLU A 3 57.57 -1.49 -40.44
N GLU A 4 58.00 -0.65 -41.38
CA GLU A 4 57.60 0.77 -41.41
C GLU A 4 56.10 0.96 -41.66
N GLN A 5 55.48 0.09 -42.46
CA GLN A 5 54.04 0.13 -42.71
C GLN A 5 53.26 -0.28 -41.45
N GLN A 6 53.78 -1.26 -40.71
CA GLN A 6 53.22 -1.71 -39.44
C GLN A 6 53.33 -0.63 -38.35
N GLN A 7 54.42 0.13 -38.35
CA GLN A 7 54.61 1.27 -37.46
C GLN A 7 53.63 2.42 -37.78
N LYS A 8 53.44 2.75 -39.07
CA LYS A 8 52.43 3.74 -39.50
C LYS A 8 51.00 3.31 -39.18
N PHE A 9 50.70 2.02 -39.29
CA PHE A 9 49.39 1.46 -38.93
C PHE A 9 49.12 1.56 -37.42
N ASN A 10 50.10 1.17 -36.60
CA ASN A 10 50.02 1.30 -35.14
C ASN A 10 49.92 2.77 -34.71
N LEU A 11 50.64 3.68 -35.38
CA LEU A 11 50.57 5.11 -35.10
C LEU A 11 49.19 5.69 -35.44
N ARG A 12 48.60 5.32 -36.58
CA ARG A 12 47.23 5.72 -36.96
C ARG A 12 46.19 5.18 -35.99
N LYS A 13 46.35 3.95 -35.51
CA LYS A 13 45.45 3.32 -34.53
C LYS A 13 45.50 4.03 -33.17
N ILE A 14 46.70 4.42 -32.71
CA ILE A 14 46.89 5.18 -31.46
C ILE A 14 46.27 6.57 -31.57
N ILE A 15 46.48 7.29 -32.69
CA ILE A 15 45.92 8.62 -32.90
C ILE A 15 44.38 8.55 -32.99
N SER A 16 43.84 7.55 -33.68
CA SER A 16 42.39 7.34 -33.80
C SER A 16 41.74 6.96 -32.46
N SER A 17 42.37 6.10 -31.66
CA SER A 17 41.79 5.67 -30.38
C SER A 17 41.79 6.82 -29.36
N LYS A 18 42.85 7.65 -29.34
CA LYS A 18 42.92 8.81 -28.45
C LYS A 18 41.85 9.86 -28.71
N PHE A 19 41.36 9.96 -29.96
CA PHE A 19 40.37 10.96 -30.34
C PHE A 19 38.92 10.53 -30.07
N THR A 20 38.67 9.23 -29.88
CA THR A 20 37.32 8.69 -29.62
C THR A 20 36.88 8.72 -28.15
N ASP A 21 37.78 9.01 -27.21
CA ASP A 21 37.50 8.94 -25.76
C ASP A 21 36.86 10.21 -25.17
N PHE A 22 36.59 11.26 -25.98
CA PHE A 22 36.02 12.52 -25.52
C PHE A 22 34.51 12.70 -25.75
N LYS A 23 33.79 11.66 -26.20
CA LYS A 23 32.33 11.73 -26.32
C LYS A 23 31.67 11.59 -24.93
N LYS A 24 31.77 12.63 -24.11
CA LYS A 24 31.09 12.77 -22.83
C LYS A 24 29.59 12.67 -23.07
N LYS A 25 28.96 11.57 -22.63
CA LYS A 25 27.50 11.42 -22.65
C LYS A 25 26.91 12.51 -21.75
N THR A 26 26.25 13.51 -22.33
CA THR A 26 25.43 14.46 -21.59
C THR A 26 24.27 13.68 -20.97
N LYS A 27 24.38 13.38 -19.68
CA LYS A 27 23.27 12.82 -18.92
C LYS A 27 22.33 13.99 -18.63
N SER A 28 21.22 14.08 -19.36
CA SER A 28 20.09 14.93 -18.96
C SER A 28 19.55 14.34 -17.65
N GLY A 29 19.86 14.99 -16.53
CA GLY A 29 19.43 14.60 -15.20
C GLY A 29 18.32 15.53 -14.71
N PHE A 30 17.38 14.96 -13.96
CA PHE A 30 16.37 15.72 -13.21
C PHE A 30 17.04 16.77 -12.33
N THR A 31 16.49 17.97 -12.32
CA THR A 31 16.99 19.06 -11.47
C THR A 31 16.42 18.96 -10.06
N LEU A 32 17.10 19.57 -9.07
CA LEU A 32 16.59 19.63 -7.70
C LEU A 32 15.26 20.40 -7.64
N ILE A 33 15.15 21.50 -8.39
CA ILE A 33 13.93 22.31 -8.43
C ILE A 33 12.72 21.51 -8.95
N GLU A 34 12.95 20.61 -9.89
CA GLU A 34 11.90 19.75 -10.45
C GLU A 34 11.39 18.75 -9.41
N MET A 35 12.28 18.15 -8.61
CA MET A 35 11.86 17.30 -7.49
C MET A 35 11.12 18.11 -6.40
N MET A 36 11.52 19.35 -6.13
CA MET A 36 10.84 20.21 -5.15
C MET A 36 9.39 20.52 -5.57
N ILE A 37 9.16 20.84 -6.84
CA ILE A 37 7.81 21.09 -7.36
C ILE A 37 6.98 19.81 -7.32
N VAL A 38 7.56 18.65 -7.62
CA VAL A 38 6.87 17.35 -7.53
C VAL A 38 6.45 17.05 -6.08
N LEU A 39 7.34 17.23 -5.10
CA LEU A 39 7.02 17.03 -3.69
C LEU A 39 5.92 18.00 -3.20
N LEU A 40 5.93 19.24 -3.69
CA LEU A 40 4.89 20.22 -3.40
C LEU A 40 3.52 19.77 -3.91
N ILE A 41 3.43 19.30 -5.15
CA ILE A 41 2.17 18.81 -5.73
C ILE A 41 1.68 17.56 -5.00
N ILE A 42 2.57 16.59 -4.74
CA ILE A 42 2.21 15.35 -4.02
C ILE A 42 1.70 15.67 -2.61
N SER A 43 2.31 16.63 -1.91
CA SER A 43 1.86 17.04 -0.58
C SER A 43 0.40 17.51 -0.58
N ILE A 44 0.01 18.35 -1.54
CA ILE A 44 -1.37 18.84 -1.67
C ILE A 44 -2.32 17.68 -2.02
N LEU A 45 -1.93 16.80 -2.94
CA LEU A 45 -2.75 15.63 -3.31
C LEU A 45 -2.99 14.70 -2.11
N VAL A 46 -1.95 14.41 -1.32
CA VAL A 46 -2.05 13.55 -0.12
C VAL A 46 -3.01 14.16 0.92
N LEU A 47 -2.95 15.48 1.14
CA LEU A 47 -3.86 16.16 2.07
C LEU A 47 -5.33 16.06 1.64
N LEU A 48 -5.63 16.02 0.35
CA LEU A 48 -7.00 15.82 -0.16
C LEU A 48 -7.42 14.34 -0.12
N PHE A 49 -6.48 13.41 -0.32
CA PHE A 49 -6.78 11.97 -0.34
C PHE A 49 -6.93 11.34 1.06
N ILE A 50 -6.08 11.70 2.03
CA ILE A 50 -6.12 11.17 3.41
C ILE A 50 -7.52 11.29 4.06
N PRO A 51 -8.19 12.46 4.06
CA PRO A 51 -9.51 12.58 4.71
C PRO A 51 -10.56 11.71 4.02
N ASN A 52 -10.45 11.50 2.70
CA ASN A 52 -11.36 10.63 1.96
C ASN A 52 -11.10 9.13 2.21
N LEU A 53 -9.84 8.75 2.48
CA LEU A 53 -9.45 7.39 2.88
C LEU A 53 -9.85 7.07 4.33
N SER A 54 -9.66 8.02 5.25
CA SER A 54 -10.00 7.81 6.67
C SER A 54 -11.48 7.52 6.86
N LYS A 55 -12.37 8.27 6.18
CA LYS A 55 -13.82 8.07 6.25
C LYS A 55 -14.26 6.69 5.76
N GLN A 56 -13.60 6.15 4.72
CA GLN A 56 -13.91 4.82 4.21
C GLN A 56 -13.53 3.73 5.21
N LYS A 57 -12.45 3.89 5.98
CA LYS A 57 -12.08 2.95 7.04
C LYS A 57 -13.15 2.86 8.11
N ASP A 58 -13.70 4.00 8.53
CA ASP A 58 -14.75 4.06 9.55
C ASP A 58 -16.03 3.39 9.04
N THR A 59 -16.46 3.72 7.81
CA THR A 59 -17.63 3.08 7.19
C THR A 59 -17.48 1.57 7.01
N VAL A 60 -16.29 1.09 6.62
CA VAL A 60 -16.02 -0.36 6.50
C VAL A 60 -16.02 -1.04 7.88
N SER A 61 -15.53 -0.36 8.92
CA SER A 61 -15.63 -0.85 10.30
C SER A 61 -17.07 -0.97 10.74
N ASP A 62 -17.91 0.03 10.47
CA ASP A 62 -19.33 0.02 10.85
C ASP A 62 -20.12 -1.08 10.11
N GLN A 63 -19.86 -1.27 8.81
CA GLN A 63 -20.45 -2.36 8.04
C GLN A 63 -19.99 -3.74 8.54
N GLY A 64 -18.72 -3.85 8.94
CA GLY A 64 -18.18 -5.05 9.57
C GLY A 64 -18.83 -5.34 10.91
N ASP A 65 -19.01 -4.31 11.75
CA ASP A 65 -19.69 -4.40 13.05
C ASP A 65 -21.15 -4.84 12.85
N GLU A 66 -21.87 -4.29 11.86
CA GLU A 66 -23.24 -4.71 11.52
C GLU A 66 -23.31 -6.18 11.09
N ALA A 67 -22.37 -6.65 10.28
CA ALA A 67 -22.31 -8.06 9.88
C ALA A 67 -22.06 -8.98 11.08
N ILE A 68 -21.20 -8.57 12.02
CA ILE A 68 -20.96 -9.30 13.27
C ILE A 68 -22.24 -9.39 14.10
N VAL A 69 -22.97 -8.28 14.26
CA VAL A 69 -24.25 -8.26 14.99
C VAL A 69 -25.23 -9.28 14.40
N LYS A 70 -25.42 -9.29 13.07
CA LYS A 70 -26.31 -10.25 12.39
C LYS A 70 -25.92 -11.71 12.62
N VAL A 71 -24.62 -12.00 12.65
CA VAL A 71 -24.12 -13.35 12.94
C VAL A 71 -24.44 -13.74 14.39
N VAL A 72 -24.27 -12.83 15.34
CA VAL A 72 -24.61 -13.06 16.74
C VAL A 72 -26.12 -13.27 16.92
N GLU A 73 -26.95 -12.44 16.29
CA GLU A 73 -28.42 -12.57 16.32
C GLU A 73 -28.88 -13.92 15.77
N THR A 74 -28.34 -14.35 14.63
CA THR A 74 -28.62 -15.68 14.06
C THR A 74 -28.24 -16.80 15.04
N GLN A 75 -27.10 -16.67 15.74
CA GLN A 75 -26.68 -17.68 16.72
C GLN A 75 -27.58 -17.70 17.95
N ILE A 76 -28.04 -16.54 18.41
CA ILE A 76 -29.04 -16.44 19.49
C ILE A 76 -30.32 -17.15 19.05
N GLU A 77 -30.83 -16.85 17.86
CA GLU A 77 -32.05 -17.47 17.34
C GLU A 77 -31.93 -19.00 17.27
N ILE A 78 -30.82 -19.52 16.74
CA ILE A 78 -30.56 -20.96 16.70
C ILE A 78 -30.51 -21.56 18.12
N TYR A 79 -29.87 -20.87 19.06
CA TYR A 79 -29.80 -21.34 20.45
C TYR A 79 -31.18 -21.38 21.11
N GLU A 80 -32.00 -20.35 20.91
CA GLU A 80 -33.35 -20.25 21.49
C GLU A 80 -34.29 -21.30 20.91
N ILE A 81 -34.21 -21.58 19.60
CA ILE A 81 -34.96 -22.65 18.93
C ILE A 81 -34.59 -24.03 19.52
N ASN A 82 -33.28 -24.30 19.67
CA ASN A 82 -32.81 -25.61 20.11
C ASN A 82 -33.09 -25.87 21.60
N ASN A 83 -33.01 -24.84 22.44
CA ASN A 83 -33.14 -24.98 23.89
C ASN A 83 -34.53 -24.61 24.42
N ASN A 84 -35.45 -24.14 23.55
CA ASN A 84 -36.78 -23.64 23.91
C ASN A 84 -36.74 -22.61 25.06
N LYS A 85 -35.65 -21.84 25.14
CA LYS A 85 -35.38 -20.91 26.24
C LYS A 85 -34.61 -19.71 25.70
N LYS A 86 -34.99 -18.51 26.17
CA LYS A 86 -34.25 -17.29 25.87
C LYS A 86 -32.80 -17.37 26.34
N ILE A 87 -31.89 -16.85 25.52
CA ILE A 87 -30.47 -16.83 25.87
C ILE A 87 -30.22 -15.91 27.07
N THR A 88 -29.33 -16.33 27.98
CA THR A 88 -28.85 -15.49 29.09
C THR A 88 -27.55 -14.79 28.71
N ASP A 89 -27.22 -13.67 29.37
CA ASP A 89 -25.98 -12.93 29.10
C ASP A 89 -24.71 -13.79 29.29
N SER A 90 -24.74 -14.71 30.27
CA SER A 90 -23.65 -15.67 30.48
C SER A 90 -23.55 -16.66 29.32
N ALA A 91 -24.67 -17.24 28.89
CA ALA A 91 -24.69 -18.19 27.79
C ALA A 91 -24.29 -17.55 26.46
N LEU A 92 -24.61 -16.26 26.27
CA LEU A 92 -24.16 -15.51 25.10
C LEU A 92 -22.64 -15.35 25.08
N LYS A 93 -22.00 -15.05 26.22
CA LYS A 93 -20.52 -14.97 26.32
C LYS A 93 -19.82 -16.30 26.02
N ASP A 94 -20.48 -17.41 26.32
CA ASP A 94 -19.96 -18.75 26.04
C ASP A 94 -20.21 -19.16 24.58
N LEU A 95 -21.25 -18.62 23.94
CA LEU A 95 -21.65 -18.93 22.57
C LEU A 95 -20.80 -18.19 21.51
N VAL A 96 -20.38 -16.96 21.80
CA VAL A 96 -19.67 -16.10 20.83
C VAL A 96 -18.29 -15.70 21.35
N THR A 97 -17.42 -15.25 20.45
CA THR A 97 -16.10 -14.75 20.86
C THR A 97 -16.21 -13.46 21.68
N SER A 98 -15.22 -13.19 22.53
CA SER A 98 -15.20 -11.96 23.34
C SER A 98 -15.24 -10.68 22.50
N GLU A 99 -14.70 -10.71 21.27
CA GLU A 99 -14.75 -9.60 20.32
C GLU A 99 -16.18 -9.36 19.83
N GLN A 100 -16.84 -10.42 19.37
CA GLN A 100 -18.23 -10.36 18.88
C GLN A 100 -19.20 -9.93 19.97
N TYR A 101 -19.00 -10.41 21.20
CA TYR A 101 -19.80 -9.98 22.36
C TYR A 101 -19.65 -8.48 22.63
N LYS A 102 -18.44 -7.93 22.55
CA LYS A 102 -18.22 -6.48 22.73
C LYS A 102 -18.89 -5.66 21.64
N VAL A 103 -18.77 -6.08 20.38
CA VAL A 103 -19.41 -5.41 19.23
C VAL A 103 -20.93 -5.41 19.40
N TYR A 104 -21.51 -6.57 19.70
CA TYR A 104 -22.95 -6.70 19.95
C TYR A 104 -23.44 -5.81 21.11
N LYS A 105 -22.70 -5.76 22.23
CA LYS A 105 -23.04 -4.88 23.36
C LYS A 105 -22.89 -3.40 23.05
N LYS A 106 -21.88 -3.01 22.26
CA LYS A 106 -21.67 -1.63 21.82
C LYS A 106 -22.79 -1.16 20.88
N TYR A 107 -23.34 -2.06 20.06
CA TYR A 107 -24.40 -1.74 19.10
C TYR A 107 -25.77 -1.57 19.77
N ASN A 108 -26.05 -2.39 20.81
CA ASN A 108 -27.37 -2.44 21.46
C ASN A 108 -27.48 -1.55 22.73
N ASN A 109 -26.51 -0.68 22.99
CA ASN A 109 -26.43 0.16 24.20
C ASN A 109 -26.30 1.64 23.85
#